data_AF-A0A7C7PL54-F1
#
_entry.id   AF-A0A7C7PL54-F1
#
_cell.length_a   1.000
_cell.length_b   1.000
_cell.length_c   1.000
_cell.angle_alpha   90.00
_cell.angle_beta   90.00
_cell.angle_gamma   90.00
#
_symmetry.space_group_name_H-M   'P 1'
#
loop_
_entity.id
_entity.type
_entity.pdbx_description
1 polymer ?
#
loop_
_entity_poly.entity_id
_entity_poly.type
_entity_poly.pdbx_seq_one_letter_code
_entity_poly.pdbx_strand_id
1 'polypeptide(L)' 'MLRYFFYVVAVFLLADHLYTHWGPEVINWVASRFLGEEITVVDEPPHRKSVLDRVIDEVKELWR' A
#
# COMPACT_ATOMS: atom_id res chain seq x y z
N MET A 1 11.58 25.05 1.27
CA MET A 1 11.04 24.18 2.33
C MET A 1 9.74 23.51 1.91
N LEU A 2 8.69 24.28 1.56
CA LEU A 2 7.35 23.74 1.24
C LEU A 2 7.35 22.67 0.12
N ARG A 3 8.14 22.85 -0.94
CA ARG A 3 8.28 21.85 -2.02
C ARG A 3 8.79 20.49 -1.52
N TYR A 4 9.73 20.49 -0.58
CA TYR A 4 10.29 19.26 -0.01
C TYR A 4 9.28 18.55 0.90
N PHE A 5 8.45 19.31 1.61
CA PHE A 5 7.35 18.76 2.38
C PHE A 5 6.37 17.99 1.49
N PHE A 6 5.96 18.55 0.36
CA PHE A 6 5.08 17.85 -0.59
C PHE A 6 5.72 16.58 -1.19
N TYR A 7 7.04 16.60 -1.45
CA TYR A 7 7.73 15.39 -1.90
C TYR A 7 7.74 14.29 -0.84
N VAL A 8 7.98 14.63 0.43
CA VAL A 8 7.94 13.64 1.51
C VAL A 8 6.53 13.07 1.65
N VAL A 9 5.49 13.90 1.62
CA VAL A 9 4.09 13.44 1.68
C VAL A 9 3.76 12.54 0.49
N ALA A 10 4.14 12.91 -0.73
CA ALA A 10 3.91 12.09 -1.92
C ALA A 10 4.61 10.73 -1.84
N VAL A 11 5.85 10.68 -1.35
CA VAL A 11 6.59 9.43 -1.14
C VAL A 11 5.89 8.56 -0.08
N PHE A 12 5.40 9.15 1.01
CA PHE A 12 4.64 8.42 2.03
C PHE A 12 3.34 7.83 1.47
N LEU A 13 2.59 8.59 0.67
CA LEU A 13 1.35 8.11 0.05
C LEU A 13 1.60 6.98 -0.95
N LEU A 14 2.66 7.10 -1.76
CA LEU A 14 3.06 6.04 -2.68
C LEU A 14 3.51 4.78 -1.94
N ALA A 15 4.27 4.93 -0.85
CA ALA A 15 4.70 3.81 -0.02
C ALA A 15 3.51 3.12 0.66
N ASP A 16 2.56 3.88 1.21
CA ASP A 16 1.33 3.36 1.82
C ASP A 16 0.49 2.58 0.81
N HIS A 17 0.28 3.14 -0.39
CA HIS A 17 -0.47 2.50 -1.45
C HIS A 17 0.23 1.23 -1.95
N LEU A 18 1.55 1.30 -2.20
CA LEU A 18 2.32 0.16 -2.67
C LEU A 18 2.29 -0.98 -1.65
N TYR A 19 2.47 -0.65 -0.36
CA TYR A 19 2.40 -1.62 0.73
C TYR A 19 0.99 -2.20 0.90
N THR A 20 -0.05 -1.39 0.72
CA THR A 20 -1.43 -1.84 0.86
C THR A 20 -1.84 -2.83 -0.22
N HIS A 21 -1.37 -2.65 -1.46
CA HIS A 21 -1.73 -3.53 -2.58
C HIS A 21 -0.76 -4.68 -2.80
N TRP A 22 0.55 -4.44 -2.67
CA TRP A 22 1.59 -5.44 -2.96
C TRP A 22 2.41 -5.84 -1.74
N GLY A 23 2.17 -5.24 -0.57
CA GLY A 23 2.92 -5.57 0.66
C GLY A 23 2.83 -7.05 1.04
N PRO A 24 1.63 -7.65 1.15
CA PRO A 24 1.49 -9.06 1.46
C PRO A 24 2.18 -9.97 0.44
N GLU A 25 2.03 -9.71 -0.86
CA GLU A 25 2.69 -10.46 -1.94
C GLU A 25 4.22 -10.38 -1.84
N VAL A 26 4.77 -9.17 -1.66
CA VAL A 26 6.22 -8.97 -1.55
C VAL A 26 6.77 -9.67 -0.29
N ILE A 27 6.06 -9.58 0.84
CA ILE A 27 6.49 -10.24 2.08
C ILE A 27 6.46 -11.76 1.93
N ASN A 28 5.39 -12.32 1.36
CA ASN A 28 5.27 -13.76 1.13
C ASN A 28 6.30 -14.25 0.10
N TRP A 29 6.60 -13.47 -0.93
CA TRP A 29 7.65 -13.77 -1.91
C TRP A 29 9.05 -13.78 -1.28
N VAL A 30 9.39 -12.76 -0.49
CA VAL A 30 10.68 -12.70 0.23
C VAL A 30 10.79 -13.87 1.22
N ALA A 31 9.73 -14.14 1.98
CA ALA A 31 9.70 -15.24 2.94
C ALA A 31 9.89 -16.60 2.25
N SER A 32 9.18 -16.84 1.15
CA SER A 32 9.32 -18.09 0.37
C SER A 32 10.71 -18.25 -0.22
N ARG A 33 11.33 -17.15 -0.68
CA ARG A 33 12.72 -17.15 -1.16
C ARG A 33 13.74 -17.47 -0.07
N PHE A 34 13.52 -16.98 1.14
CA PHE A 34 14.45 -17.16 2.26
C PHE A 34 14.32 -18.54 2.90
N LEU A 35 13.10 -19.06 2.97
CA LEU A 35 12.79 -20.34 3.61
C LEU A 35 12.84 -21.52 2.64
N GLY A 36 12.86 -21.28 1.32
CA GLY A 36 13.03 -22.31 0.30
C GLY A 36 11.77 -23.16 0.04
N GLU A 37 10.64 -22.77 0.63
CA GLU A 37 9.34 -23.41 0.47
C GLU A 37 8.28 -22.32 0.22
N GLU A 38 7.15 -22.66 -0.40
CA GLU A 38 6.02 -21.73 -0.56
C GLU A 38 5.30 -21.57 0.79
N ILE A 39 5.46 -20.41 1.43
CA ILE A 39 4.91 -20.15 2.76
C ILE A 39 4.19 -18.81 2.76
N THR A 40 2.94 -18.83 3.17
CA THR A 40 2.14 -17.63 3.42
C THR A 40 2.43 -17.15 4.85
N VAL A 41 3.12 -16.01 4.98
CA VAL A 41 3.44 -15.38 6.28
C VAL A 41 2.41 -14.31 6.64
N VAL A 42 1.88 -13.63 5.63
CA VAL A 42 0.86 -12.59 5.78
C VAL A 42 -0.34 -12.99 4.93
N ASP A 43 -1.47 -13.21 5.58
CA ASP A 43 -2.75 -13.37 4.89
C ASP A 43 -3.12 -12.07 4.19
N GLU A 44 -3.57 -12.15 2.93
CA GLU A 44 -4.14 -10.99 2.25
C GLU A 44 -5.35 -10.50 3.04
N PRO A 45 -5.28 -9.31 3.68
CA PRO A 45 -6.41 -8.82 4.44
C PRO A 45 -7.57 -8.52 3.47
N PRO A 46 -8.83 -8.68 3.90
CA PRO A 46 -9.98 -8.30 3.09
C PRO A 46 -9.84 -6.83 2.69
N HIS A 47 -9.77 -6.58 1.37
CA HIS A 47 -9.66 -5.27 0.69
C HIS A 47 -9.35 -4.10 1.63
N ARG A 48 -8.08 -3.98 2.04
CA ARG A 48 -7.64 -2.84 2.84
C ARG A 48 -7.53 -1.64 1.91
N LYS A 49 -8.34 -0.60 2.14
CA LYS A 49 -8.27 0.65 1.36
C LYS A 49 -7.06 1.47 1.80
N SER A 50 -6.20 1.85 0.86
CA SER A 50 -5.11 2.78 1.10
C SER A 50 -5.64 4.18 1.42
N VAL A 51 -4.78 5.07 1.94
CA VAL A 51 -5.18 6.47 2.17
C VAL A 51 -5.60 7.14 0.85
N LEU A 52 -4.94 6.79 -0.26
CA LEU A 52 -5.32 7.28 -1.59
C LEU A 52 -6.72 6.81 -2.01
N ASP A 53 -7.07 5.55 -1.77
CA ASP A 53 -8.39 5.02 -2.12
C ASP A 53 -9.51 5.76 -1.38
N ARG A 54 -9.28 6.09 -0.09
CA ARG A 54 -10.23 6.87 0.70
C ARG A 54 -10.42 8.28 0.15
N VAL A 55 -9.32 8.95 -0.22
CA VAL A 55 -9.37 10.30 -0.81
C VAL A 55 -10.09 10.27 -2.15
N ILE A 56 -9.85 9.26 -2.98
CA ILE A 56 -10.54 9.11 -4.28
C ILE A 56 -12.04 8.86 -4.07
N ASP A 57 -12.42 8.04 -3.10
CA ASP A 57 -13.83 7.77 -2.78
C ASP A 57 -14.54 9.04 -2.28
N GLU A 58 -13.91 9.82 -1.39
CA GLU A 58 -14.45 11.10 -0.93
C GLU A 58 -14.62 12.11 -2.07
N VAL A 59 -13.63 12.20 -2.97
CA VAL A 59 -13.72 13.07 -4.16
C VAL A 59 -14.85 12.64 -5.10
N LYS A 60 -15.04 11.32 -5.28
CA LYS A 60 -16.14 10.78 -6.10
C LYS A 60 -17.51 11.07 -5.49
N GLU A 61 -17.65 10.99 -4.16
CA GLU A 61 -18.90 11.34 -3.48
C GLU A 61 -19.22 12.84 -3.62
N LEU A 62 -18.22 13.72 -3.55
CA LEU A 62 -18.40 15.17 -3.72
C LEU A 62 -18.83 15.58 -5.14
N TRP A 63 -18.57 14.75 -6.15
CA TRP A 63 -18.90 15.00 -7.55
C TRP A 63 -20.23 14.36 -8.00
N ARG A 64 -20.94 13.69 -7.08
CA ARG A 64 -22.21 12.99 -7.36
C ARG A 64 -23.40 13.76 -6.82
#